data_AF-A0A7S2Q089-F1
#
_entry.id   AF-A0A7S2Q089-F1
#
_cell.length_a   1.000
_cell.length_b   1.000
_cell.length_c   1.000
_cell.angle_alpha   90.00
_cell.angle_beta   90.00
_cell.angle_gamma   90.00
#
_symmetry.space_group_name_H-M   'P 1'
#
loop_
_entity.id
_entity.type
_entity.pdbx_description
1 polymer ?
#
loop_
_entity_poly.entity_id
_entity_poly.type
_entity_poly.pdbx_seq_one_letter_code
_entity_poly.pdbx_strand_id
1 'polypeptide(L)'
;SGGIYSMCWCPFGAPCQSADNFQVDAGNLTIIGPHIEQHKTCTSSQVCTFDGYEGQSLSNHDRLLLLDTCGTEYKVLRMPNDAQSTAVQGIGNSVSVSWGPLRASAAGGAYRMCWCAAAFPCTSFQDFIV
;
A
#
# COMPACT_ATOMS: atom_id res chain seq x y z
N SER A 1 1.91 -5.62 -6.55
CA SER A 1 1.22 -4.31 -6.45
C SER A 1 -0.25 -4.47 -6.72
N GLY A 2 -1.08 -3.59 -6.19
CA GLY A 2 -2.45 -3.46 -6.67
C GLY A 2 -2.47 -3.11 -8.16
N GLY A 3 -3.45 -3.64 -8.89
CA GLY A 3 -3.57 -3.46 -10.33
C GLY A 3 -4.56 -4.43 -10.96
N ILE A 4 -4.76 -4.26 -12.27
CA ILE A 4 -5.58 -5.16 -13.09
C ILE A 4 -4.63 -6.00 -13.94
N TYR A 5 -4.76 -7.31 -13.86
CA TYR A 5 -3.90 -8.28 -14.52
C TYR A 5 -4.74 -9.13 -15.46
N SER A 6 -4.28 -9.32 -16.69
CA SER A 6 -4.92 -10.27 -17.61
C SER A 6 -4.60 -11.69 -17.19
N MET A 7 -5.64 -12.51 -17.12
CA MET A 7 -5.53 -13.95 -16.90
C MET A 7 -5.47 -14.63 -18.25
N CYS A 8 -4.40 -15.35 -18.51
CA CYS A 8 -4.25 -16.09 -19.75
C CYS A 8 -4.51 -17.59 -19.53
N TRP A 9 -5.16 -18.25 -20.49
CA TRP A 9 -5.53 -19.66 -20.42
C TRP A 9 -4.72 -20.53 -21.38
N CYS A 10 -4.46 -21.76 -20.93
CA CYS A 10 -3.83 -22.80 -21.72
C CYS A 10 -4.70 -24.08 -21.70
N PRO A 11 -5.03 -24.66 -22.87
CA PRO A 11 -5.91 -25.81 -22.96
C PRO A 11 -5.29 -27.11 -22.46
N PHE A 12 -6.14 -28.05 -22.04
CA PHE A 12 -5.71 -29.43 -21.77
C PHE A 12 -5.10 -30.05 -23.02
N GLY A 13 -3.95 -30.73 -22.86
CA GLY A 13 -3.20 -31.34 -23.96
C GLY A 13 -2.16 -30.41 -24.62
N ALA A 14 -2.11 -29.12 -24.25
CA ALA A 14 -1.01 -28.22 -24.61
C ALA A 14 0.12 -28.28 -23.56
N PRO A 15 1.35 -27.84 -23.91
CA PRO A 15 2.49 -27.93 -23.02
C PRO A 15 2.40 -27.06 -21.75
N CYS A 16 1.70 -25.91 -21.78
CA CYS A 16 1.43 -25.01 -20.64
C CYS A 16 2.63 -24.76 -19.68
N GLN A 17 3.85 -24.77 -20.20
CA GLN A 17 5.10 -24.71 -19.42
C GLN A 17 5.80 -23.35 -19.50
N SER A 18 5.42 -22.53 -20.49
CA SER A 18 5.99 -21.21 -20.73
C SER A 18 4.88 -20.19 -20.92
N ALA A 19 5.16 -18.92 -20.62
CA ALA A 19 4.20 -17.83 -20.79
C ALA A 19 3.63 -17.77 -22.23
N ASP A 20 4.45 -18.10 -23.22
CA ASP A 20 4.07 -18.15 -24.63
C ASP A 20 2.98 -19.21 -24.94
N ASN A 21 2.72 -20.16 -24.04
CA ASN A 21 1.64 -21.14 -24.20
C ASN A 21 0.27 -20.61 -23.76
N PHE A 22 0.21 -19.44 -23.14
CA PHE A 22 -1.01 -18.84 -22.62
C PHE A 22 -1.43 -17.66 -23.50
N GLN A 23 -1.93 -17.96 -24.71
CA GLN A 23 -2.31 -16.95 -25.72
C GLN A 23 -3.80 -16.56 -25.70
N VAL A 24 -4.61 -17.24 -24.90
CA VAL A 24 -6.07 -16.98 -24.82
C VAL A 24 -6.36 -16.10 -23.61
N ASP A 25 -6.99 -14.96 -23.83
CA ASP A 25 -7.49 -14.11 -22.75
C ASP A 25 -8.69 -14.77 -22.06
N ALA A 26 -8.52 -15.09 -20.77
CA ALA A 26 -9.51 -15.71 -19.91
C ALA A 26 -10.28 -14.69 -19.04
N GLY A 27 -9.92 -13.41 -19.11
CA GLY A 27 -10.50 -12.31 -18.33
C GLY A 27 -9.47 -11.59 -17.47
N ASN A 28 -9.95 -10.77 -16.52
CA ASN A 28 -9.10 -9.91 -15.70
C ASN A 28 -9.17 -10.27 -14.21
N LEU A 29 -8.02 -10.28 -13.56
CA LEU A 29 -7.85 -10.34 -12.10
C LEU A 29 -7.53 -8.93 -11.58
N THR A 30 -8.41 -8.39 -10.73
CA THR A 30 -8.14 -7.14 -10.01
C THR A 30 -7.57 -7.45 -8.64
N ILE A 31 -6.33 -7.01 -8.40
CA ILE A 31 -5.69 -7.03 -7.08
C ILE A 31 -5.90 -5.65 -6.47
N ILE A 32 -6.65 -5.60 -5.36
CA ILE A 32 -6.86 -4.36 -4.59
C ILE A 32 -5.63 -4.11 -3.71
N GLY A 33 -5.16 -2.87 -3.68
CA GLY A 33 -4.06 -2.45 -2.82
C GLY A 33 -3.18 -1.38 -3.44
N PRO A 34 -2.12 -0.96 -2.75
CA PRO A 34 -1.24 0.11 -3.21
C PRO A 34 -0.36 -0.34 -4.38
N HIS A 35 0.09 0.63 -5.18
CA HIS A 35 1.24 0.40 -6.06
C HIS A 35 2.51 0.32 -5.20
N ILE A 36 3.35 -0.67 -5.48
CA ILE A 36 4.63 -0.84 -4.80
C ILE A 36 5.67 0.12 -5.40
N GLU A 37 6.73 0.39 -4.66
CA GLU A 37 7.84 1.27 -5.07
C GLU A 37 7.48 2.73 -5.31
N GLN A 38 6.39 3.22 -4.72
CA GLN A 38 6.14 4.65 -4.64
C GLN A 38 6.94 5.28 -3.49
N HIS A 39 7.59 6.41 -3.76
CA HIS A 39 8.37 7.15 -2.77
C HIS A 39 7.69 8.48 -2.43
N LYS A 40 7.53 8.74 -1.12
CA LYS A 40 7.01 9.99 -0.60
C LYS A 40 8.00 10.59 0.39
N THR A 41 8.20 11.90 0.31
CA THR A 41 9.14 12.61 1.17
C THR A 41 8.38 13.51 2.13
N CYS A 42 8.65 13.39 3.43
CA CYS A 42 8.23 14.35 4.44
C CYS A 42 9.45 14.92 5.14
N THR A 43 9.48 16.25 5.29
CA THR A 43 10.54 16.94 6.03
C THR A 43 10.24 16.89 7.52
N SER A 44 11.24 16.56 8.34
CA SER A 44 11.13 16.68 9.79
C SER A 44 10.70 18.10 10.19
N SER A 45 9.87 18.18 11.22
CA SER A 45 9.22 19.39 11.73
C SER A 45 8.17 20.01 10.81
N GLN A 46 7.66 19.26 9.82
CA GLN A 46 6.50 19.62 9.00
C GLN A 46 5.34 18.65 9.21
N VAL A 47 4.15 19.05 8.76
CA VAL A 47 2.99 18.15 8.71
C VAL A 47 3.17 17.20 7.52
N CYS A 48 3.08 15.89 7.76
CA CYS A 48 3.23 14.88 6.72
C CYS A 48 1.87 14.54 6.11
N THR A 49 1.61 15.11 4.94
CA THR A 49 0.48 14.77 4.07
C THR A 49 1.01 14.53 2.67
N PHE A 50 0.56 13.44 2.05
CA PHE A 50 0.94 13.05 0.70
C PHE A 50 -0.30 12.98 -0.17
N ASP A 51 -0.33 13.84 -1.17
CA ASP A 51 -1.30 13.72 -2.25
C ASP A 51 -0.78 12.72 -3.30
N GLY A 52 -1.72 12.11 -4.01
CA GLY A 52 -1.43 11.16 -5.06
C GLY A 52 -0.72 9.91 -4.55
N TYR A 53 -1.12 9.36 -3.40
CA TYR A 53 -0.77 7.99 -3.04
C TYR A 53 -1.54 7.05 -3.96
N GLU A 54 -0.82 6.25 -4.74
CA GLU A 54 -1.42 5.51 -5.86
C GLU A 54 -1.66 4.04 -5.52
N GLY A 55 -2.70 3.47 -6.13
CA GLY A 55 -3.04 2.06 -5.99
C GLY A 55 -4.22 1.68 -6.85
N GLN A 56 -4.75 0.49 -6.60
CA GLN A 56 -5.94 -0.03 -7.23
C GLN A 56 -7.04 -0.17 -6.19
N SER A 57 -8.17 0.50 -6.43
CA SER A 57 -9.37 0.41 -5.59
C SER A 57 -9.12 0.71 -4.10
N LEU A 58 -8.32 1.73 -3.83
CA LEU A 58 -8.04 2.21 -2.48
C LEU A 58 -9.32 2.77 -1.83
N SER A 59 -9.44 2.53 -0.53
CA SER A 59 -10.58 2.89 0.31
C SER A 59 -10.17 3.86 1.41
N ASN A 60 -11.10 4.71 1.84
CA ASN A 60 -10.92 5.55 3.02
C ASN A 60 -10.79 4.75 4.34
N HIS A 61 -11.11 3.46 4.30
CA HIS A 61 -10.94 2.54 5.43
C HIS A 61 -9.57 1.84 5.43
N ASP A 62 -8.77 1.99 4.37
CA ASP A 62 -7.39 1.51 4.37
C ASP A 62 -6.55 2.31 5.36
N ARG A 63 -5.48 1.70 5.86
CA ARG A 63 -4.54 2.33 6.79
C ARG A 63 -3.11 2.09 6.33
N LEU A 64 -2.27 3.10 6.56
CA LEU A 64 -0.83 3.03 6.39
C LEU A 64 -0.14 3.13 7.74
N LEU A 65 0.95 2.42 7.91
CA LEU A 65 1.80 2.47 9.09
C LEU A 65 3.25 2.64 8.63
N LEU A 66 3.95 3.64 9.17
CA LEU A 66 5.37 3.79 8.90
C LEU A 66 6.16 2.87 9.84
N LEU A 67 6.91 1.95 9.25
CA LEU A 67 7.77 0.99 9.95
C LEU A 67 9.16 0.96 9.30
N ASP A 68 10.16 0.51 10.04
CA ASP A 68 11.45 0.13 9.42
C ASP A 68 11.28 -1.14 8.57
N THR A 69 10.55 -2.12 9.13
CA THR A 69 10.15 -3.35 8.43
C THR A 69 8.67 -3.65 8.62
N CYS A 70 7.94 -3.82 7.51
CA CYS A 70 6.52 -4.20 7.55
C CYS A 70 6.31 -5.52 8.32
N GLY A 71 5.21 -5.61 9.06
CA GLY A 71 4.89 -6.77 9.90
C GLY A 71 5.62 -6.83 11.25
N THR A 72 6.48 -5.85 11.58
CA THR A 72 7.28 -5.84 12.82
C THR A 72 6.89 -4.70 13.76
N GLU A 73 7.27 -4.81 15.04
CA GLU A 73 6.94 -3.82 16.08
C GLU A 73 7.78 -2.52 16.00
N TYR A 74 8.71 -2.42 15.04
CA TYR A 74 9.64 -1.29 14.92
C TYR A 74 8.98 -0.06 14.27
N LYS A 75 8.24 0.71 15.07
CA LYS A 75 7.64 2.00 14.67
C LYS A 75 8.65 3.10 14.48
N VAL A 76 8.31 4.03 13.58
CA VAL A 76 8.99 5.32 13.47
C VAL A 76 8.65 6.19 14.69
N LEU A 77 9.59 6.27 15.64
CA LEU A 77 9.43 7.09 16.83
C LEU A 77 9.23 8.57 16.47
N ARG A 78 8.39 9.27 17.25
CA ARG A 78 8.09 10.70 17.09
C ARG A 78 7.40 11.07 15.78
N MET A 79 6.85 10.07 15.09
CA MET A 79 5.83 10.28 14.08
C MET A 79 4.47 10.49 14.78
N PRO A 80 3.63 11.44 14.32
CA PRO A 80 2.27 11.61 14.83
C PRO A 80 1.44 10.32 14.68
N ASN A 81 0.40 10.21 15.49
CA ASN A 81 -0.52 9.06 15.50
C ASN A 81 0.19 7.70 15.61
N ASP A 82 1.29 7.66 16.36
CA ASP A 82 2.10 6.44 16.55
C ASP A 82 2.48 5.79 15.21
N ALA A 83 2.88 6.64 14.26
CA ALA A 83 3.25 6.31 12.89
C ALA A 83 2.13 5.75 12.01
N GLN A 84 0.88 5.71 12.48
CA GLN A 84 -0.28 5.27 11.71
C GLN A 84 -0.94 6.45 11.00
N SER A 85 -1.34 6.25 9.75
CA SER A 85 -2.07 7.26 9.00
C SER A 85 -3.47 7.48 9.57
N THR A 86 -4.00 8.68 9.37
CA THR A 86 -5.44 8.90 9.46
C THR A 86 -6.17 8.09 8.37
N ALA A 87 -7.49 8.14 8.39
CA ALA A 87 -8.28 7.65 7.27
C ALA A 87 -7.79 8.31 5.97
N VAL A 88 -7.57 7.47 4.96
CA VAL A 88 -7.23 7.90 3.61
C VAL A 88 -8.35 8.80 3.08
N GLN A 89 -7.99 9.92 2.46
CA GLN A 89 -8.96 10.84 1.87
C GLN A 89 -9.10 10.56 0.37
N GLY A 90 -10.30 10.15 -0.02
CA GLY A 90 -10.62 9.73 -1.39
C GLY A 90 -10.88 8.22 -1.49
N ILE A 91 -11.40 7.83 -2.65
CA ILE A 91 -11.66 6.44 -3.03
C ILE A 91 -11.26 6.31 -4.50
N GLY A 92 -10.58 5.23 -4.88
CA GLY A 92 -10.16 4.99 -6.25
C GLY A 92 -8.68 4.67 -6.36
N ASN A 93 -8.02 5.20 -7.39
CA ASN A 93 -6.65 4.80 -7.71
C ASN A 93 -5.58 5.80 -7.23
N SER A 94 -6.02 6.95 -6.73
CA SER A 94 -5.15 8.02 -6.24
C SER A 94 -5.86 8.72 -5.09
N VAL A 95 -5.19 8.78 -3.94
CA VAL A 95 -5.77 9.24 -2.67
C VAL A 95 -4.79 10.12 -1.92
N SER A 96 -5.29 10.87 -0.94
CA SER A 96 -4.44 11.65 -0.03
C SER A 96 -4.29 10.92 1.31
N VAL A 97 -3.07 10.85 1.82
CA VAL A 97 -2.71 10.15 3.06
C VAL A 97 -2.05 11.14 4.01
N SER A 98 -2.45 11.16 5.28
CA SER A 98 -1.88 12.04 6.30
C SER A 98 -1.61 11.28 7.59
N TRP A 99 -0.68 11.77 8.39
CA TRP A 99 -0.46 11.34 9.77
C TRP A 99 -1.09 12.29 10.79
N GLY A 100 -2.00 13.15 10.35
CA GLY A 100 -2.70 14.10 11.20
C GLY A 100 -2.06 15.50 11.21
N PRO A 101 -2.61 16.44 11.99
CA PRO A 101 -2.27 17.86 11.92
C PRO A 101 -0.96 18.23 12.65
N LEU A 102 -0.37 17.30 13.41
CA LEU A 102 0.85 17.55 14.17
C LEU A 102 2.08 17.45 13.27
N ARG A 103 3.11 18.22 13.61
CA ARG A 103 4.39 18.18 12.91
C ARG A 103 5.14 16.91 13.28
N ALA A 104 5.66 16.19 12.28
CA ALA A 104 6.51 15.04 12.53
C ALA A 104 7.85 15.48 13.12
N SER A 105 8.36 14.75 14.10
CA SER A 105 9.71 14.96 14.66
C SER A 105 10.53 13.67 14.67
N ALA A 106 10.13 12.74 13.80
CA ALA A 106 10.87 11.54 13.48
C ALA A 106 12.27 11.89 12.94
N ALA A 107 13.25 11.05 13.22
CA ALA A 107 14.58 11.20 12.64
C ALA A 107 14.49 11.12 11.11
N GLY A 108 15.30 11.92 10.41
CA GLY A 108 15.43 11.79 8.96
C GLY A 108 15.95 10.40 8.60
N GLY A 109 15.38 9.79 7.57
CA GLY A 109 15.70 8.43 7.15
C GLY A 109 14.74 7.91 6.08
N ALA A 110 14.98 6.68 5.64
CA ALA A 110 14.06 5.94 4.77
C ALA A 110 13.26 4.96 5.62
N TYR A 111 11.94 5.04 5.53
CA TYR A 111 11.01 4.16 6.23
C TYR A 111 10.05 3.54 5.23
N ARG A 112 9.50 2.37 5.55
CA ARG A 112 8.52 1.67 4.73
C ARG A 112 7.12 2.17 5.04
N MET A 113 6.35 2.40 3.99
CA MET A 113 4.91 2.68 4.07
C MET A 113 4.16 1.36 3.97
N CYS A 114 3.84 0.78 5.13
CA CYS A 114 3.20 -0.53 5.19
C CYS A 114 1.69 -0.38 5.16
N TRP A 115 1.00 -1.12 4.32
CA TRP A 115 -0.43 -1.01 4.08
C TRP A 115 -1.21 -2.14 4.74
N CYS A 116 -2.39 -1.78 5.25
CA CYS A 116 -3.41 -2.69 5.71
C CYS A 116 -4.74 -2.35 5.04
N ALA A 117 -5.39 -3.36 4.46
CA ALA A 117 -6.65 -3.19 3.75
C ALA A 117 -7.81 -2.94 4.71
N ALA A 118 -8.81 -2.19 4.25
CA ALA A 118 -10.08 -1.96 4.91
C ALA A 118 -10.81 -3.23 5.37
N ALA A 119 -10.55 -4.37 4.72
CA ALA A 119 -11.15 -5.66 5.06
C ALA A 119 -10.53 -6.32 6.30
N PHE A 120 -9.41 -5.79 6.82
CA PHE A 120 -8.71 -6.30 7.99
C PHE A 120 -8.85 -5.36 9.20
N PRO A 121 -8.60 -5.85 10.43
CA PRO A 121 -8.71 -5.02 11.64
C PRO A 121 -7.74 -3.84 11.69
N CYS A 122 -6.56 -3.98 11.09
CA CYS A 122 -5.49 -2.97 11.10
C CYS A 122 -5.15 -2.46 12.51
N THR A 123 -5.13 -3.37 13.48
CA THR A 123 -4.88 -3.07 14.91
C THR A 123 -3.51 -3.56 15.37
N SER A 124 -2.95 -4.55 14.69
CA SER A 124 -1.64 -5.14 14.98
C SER A 124 -0.64 -4.77 13.88
N PHE A 125 0.63 -4.67 14.25
CA PHE A 125 1.74 -4.55 13.30
C PHE A 125 1.75 -5.62 12.22
N GLN A 126 1.33 -6.83 12.58
CA GLN A 126 1.27 -7.99 11.71
C GLN A 126 0.20 -7.84 10.62
N ASP A 127 -0.72 -6.88 10.76
CA ASP A 127 -1.72 -6.58 9.74
C ASP A 127 -1.13 -5.69 8.61
N PHE A 128 0.01 -5.05 8.84
CA PHE A 128 0.66 -4.13 7.90
C PHE A 128 1.86 -4.78 7.22
N ILE A 129 1.62 -5.52 6.14
CA ILE A 129 2.61 -6.42 5.51
C ILE A 129 3.05 -6.05 4.09
N VAL A 130 2.35 -5.12 3.43
CA VAL A 130 2.62 -4.72 2.03
C VAL A 130 3.24 -3.34 1.98
#